data_AF-A0A8D3C6Q5-F1
#
_entry.id   AF-A0A8D3C6Q5-F1
#
_cell.length_a   1.000
_cell.length_b   1.000
_cell.length_c   1.000
_cell.angle_alpha   90.00
_cell.angle_beta   90.00
_cell.angle_gamma   90.00
#
_symmetry.space_group_name_H-M   'P 1'
#
loop_
_entity.id
_entity.type
_entity.pdbx_description
1 polymer ?
#
loop_
_entity_poly.entity_id
_entity_poly.type
_entity_poly.pdbx_seq_one_letter_code
_entity_poly.pdbx_strand_id
1 'polypeptide(L)'
;MNNRTSYFYDPDVGNFHYGAGHPMKPHRLSLTHSLVLHYGLYKKMMVFKPYKASQHDMCRFHSEDYIDFLQKVSPNNMQGFTKSLNTFNVGDDCPVFPGLFEFCSRYTGASLQGATQLNHKICDISINWAGGLHHAKKFEASGFCYVNDIVISILELLKYHPRVLYIDIDIHHGDGVQEAFYLTDRVMTVSFHKYGNYFFPGTGDMYEVGAESGRYYCLNVPLRDGIDDQSYRQLFQPVIKQVVDFYQPTCIVLQCGADSLGCDRLGCFNLSIRGHGECVEFVKSFKIPLLVLGGGGYTVRNVARCCGVFEVQSRKILSVLFVFQDLRDVSATPDYRDGERNVSEPEAANEFYDGDHDNDKESDVEI
;
A
#
# COMPACT_ATOMS: atom_id res chain seq x y z
N MET A 1 14.31 27.16 5.73
CA MET A 1 13.01 27.02 6.41
C MET A 1 12.76 25.54 6.62
N ASN A 2 12.42 25.10 7.83
CA ASN A 2 12.06 23.70 8.07
C ASN A 2 10.67 23.46 7.47
N ASN A 3 10.53 22.50 6.55
CA ASN A 3 9.21 22.06 6.08
C ASN A 3 8.42 21.53 7.27
N ARG A 4 7.19 22.03 7.45
CA ARG A 4 6.25 21.57 8.47
C ARG A 4 5.68 20.24 8.00
N THR A 5 5.89 19.20 8.80
CA THR A 5 5.42 17.85 8.50
C THR A 5 4.35 17.44 9.48
N SER A 6 3.20 17.04 8.97
CA SER A 6 2.15 16.35 9.71
C SER A 6 2.22 14.86 9.45
N TYR A 7 2.06 14.06 10.49
CA TYR A 7 2.08 12.60 10.44
C TYR A 7 0.86 12.05 11.15
N PHE A 8 0.12 11.19 10.46
CA PHE A 8 -1.13 10.62 10.96
C PHE A 8 -0.93 9.17 11.36
N TYR A 9 -1.26 8.86 12.61
CA TYR A 9 -1.24 7.49 13.10
C TYR A 9 -2.37 7.28 14.11
N ASP A 10 -3.14 6.23 13.85
CA ASP A 10 -4.12 5.72 14.78
C ASP A 10 -3.57 4.48 15.50
N PRO A 11 -3.47 4.46 16.84
CA PRO A 11 -2.98 3.30 17.58
C PRO A 11 -3.70 1.99 17.29
N ASP A 12 -4.96 2.04 16.83
CA ASP A 12 -5.74 0.83 16.56
C ASP A 12 -5.57 0.30 15.12
N VAL A 13 -4.95 1.06 14.21
CA VAL A 13 -4.90 0.72 12.77
C VAL A 13 -4.15 -0.59 12.48
N GLY A 14 -3.25 -0.98 13.38
CA GLY A 14 -2.51 -2.24 13.25
C GLY A 14 -3.20 -3.46 13.86
N ASN A 15 -4.36 -3.29 14.51
CA ASN A 15 -5.08 -4.38 15.18
C ASN A 15 -6.04 -5.14 14.26
N PHE A 16 -6.16 -4.72 13.00
CA PHE A 16 -6.98 -5.41 12.01
C PHE A 16 -6.21 -6.57 11.36
N HIS A 17 -6.92 -7.65 11.05
CA HIS A 17 -6.34 -8.86 10.47
C HIS A 17 -7.23 -9.40 9.36
N TYR A 18 -6.70 -9.43 8.13
CA TYR A 18 -7.45 -9.83 6.93
C TYR A 18 -7.84 -11.31 6.92
N GLY A 19 -7.14 -12.16 7.69
CA GLY A 19 -7.38 -13.60 7.71
C GLY A 19 -6.08 -14.40 7.74
N ALA A 20 -6.19 -15.68 8.11
CA ALA A 20 -5.06 -16.60 8.06
C ALA A 20 -4.54 -16.70 6.61
N GLY A 21 -3.21 -16.77 6.44
CA GLY A 21 -2.58 -16.85 5.11
C GLY A 21 -2.52 -15.53 4.33
N HIS A 22 -3.50 -14.63 4.50
CA HIS A 22 -3.61 -13.39 3.73
C HIS A 22 -2.36 -12.50 3.85
N PRO A 23 -1.79 -11.99 2.75
CA PRO A 23 -0.51 -11.28 2.75
C PRO A 23 -0.60 -9.86 3.32
N MET A 24 -1.73 -9.15 3.18
CA MET A 24 -1.94 -7.85 3.81
C MET A 24 -1.97 -7.97 5.34
N LYS A 25 -0.99 -7.36 6.00
CA LYS A 25 -0.86 -7.32 7.47
C LYS A 25 -0.87 -5.87 7.96
N PRO A 26 -2.03 -5.32 8.38
CA PRO A 26 -2.13 -3.98 8.94
C PRO A 26 -1.16 -3.72 10.10
N HIS A 27 -0.78 -4.76 10.86
CA HIS A 27 0.24 -4.69 11.91
C HIS A 27 1.59 -4.09 11.46
N ARG A 28 1.93 -4.14 10.15
CA ARG A 28 3.11 -3.43 9.61
C ARG A 28 3.12 -1.94 9.95
N LEU A 29 1.95 -1.33 10.08
CA LEU A 29 1.77 0.09 10.43
C LEU A 29 2.17 0.37 11.89
N SER A 30 1.83 -0.53 12.81
CA SER A 30 2.27 -0.44 14.22
C SER A 30 3.78 -0.58 14.34
N LEU A 31 4.41 -1.47 13.55
CA LEU A 31 5.86 -1.60 13.51
C LEU A 31 6.53 -0.35 12.94
N THR A 32 6.02 0.20 11.84
CA THR A 32 6.46 1.49 11.30
C THR A 32 6.40 2.57 12.37
N HIS A 33 5.25 2.74 13.02
CA HIS A 33 5.07 3.77 14.04
C HIS A 33 6.01 3.57 15.23
N SER A 34 6.20 2.33 15.68
CA SER A 34 7.14 2.01 16.75
C SER A 34 8.56 2.45 16.39
N LEU A 35 9.04 2.16 15.18
CA LEU A 35 10.36 2.63 14.73
C LEU A 35 10.44 4.15 14.69
N VAL A 36 9.41 4.82 14.15
CA VAL A 36 9.31 6.29 14.11
C VAL A 36 9.44 6.91 15.51
N LEU A 37 8.76 6.33 16.50
CA LEU A 37 8.85 6.76 17.89
C LEU A 37 10.24 6.53 18.49
N HIS A 38 10.79 5.33 18.36
CA HIS A 38 12.07 4.96 18.97
C HIS A 38 13.28 5.66 18.33
N TYR A 39 13.20 6.03 17.05
CA TYR A 39 14.18 6.91 16.40
C TYR A 39 14.01 8.40 16.76
N GLY A 40 13.01 8.76 17.56
CA GLY A 40 12.77 10.12 18.02
C GLY A 40 12.28 11.07 16.92
N LEU A 41 11.74 10.54 15.82
CA LEU A 41 11.33 11.33 14.66
C LEU A 41 10.09 12.18 14.95
N TYR A 42 9.22 11.72 15.85
CA TYR A 42 8.07 12.49 16.35
C TYR A 42 8.43 13.88 16.88
N LYS A 43 9.66 14.07 17.38
CA LYS A 43 10.14 15.39 17.85
C LYS A 43 10.30 16.42 16.72
N LYS A 44 10.24 15.98 15.46
CA LYS A 44 10.50 16.79 14.27
C LYS A 44 9.23 17.03 13.44
N MET A 45 8.09 16.48 13.84
CA MET A 45 6.83 16.53 13.11
C MET A 45 5.65 16.69 14.08
N MET A 46 4.49 17.08 13.53
CA MET A 46 3.23 17.14 14.26
C MET A 46 2.52 15.80 14.10
N VAL A 47 2.43 15.03 15.17
CA VAL A 47 1.77 13.71 15.18
C VAL A 47 0.30 13.89 15.54
N PHE A 48 -0.59 13.39 14.70
CA PHE A 48 -2.04 13.46 14.89
C PHE A 48 -2.64 12.06 14.98
N LYS A 49 -3.57 11.88 15.91
CA LYS A 49 -4.57 10.82 15.80
C LYS A 49 -5.58 11.24 14.72
N PRO A 50 -5.77 10.45 13.66
CA PRO A 50 -6.60 10.88 12.54
C PRO A 50 -8.09 10.85 12.87
N TYR A 51 -8.84 11.66 12.13
CA TYR A 51 -10.30 11.55 11.99
C TYR A 51 -10.68 10.18 11.39
N LYS A 52 -11.90 9.71 11.71
CA LYS A 52 -12.51 8.52 11.12
C LYS A 52 -13.45 8.96 10.00
N ALA A 53 -13.12 8.64 8.74
CA ALA A 53 -13.95 9.02 7.59
C ALA A 53 -15.37 8.46 7.70
N SER A 54 -16.35 9.32 7.44
CA SER A 54 -17.76 8.95 7.42
C SER A 54 -18.18 8.36 6.08
N GLN A 55 -19.38 7.78 6.01
CA GLN A 55 -20.01 7.42 4.74
C GLN A 55 -20.07 8.60 3.77
N HIS A 56 -20.45 9.77 4.29
CA HIS A 56 -20.57 10.98 3.49
C HIS A 56 -19.23 11.36 2.82
N ASP A 57 -18.12 11.17 3.54
CA ASP A 57 -16.79 11.40 2.99
C ASP A 57 -16.45 10.40 1.89
N MET A 58 -16.74 9.11 2.09
CA MET A 58 -16.43 8.04 1.14
C MET A 58 -17.29 8.10 -0.13
N CYS A 59 -18.57 8.45 0.01
CA CYS A 59 -19.52 8.57 -1.11
C CYS A 59 -19.26 9.78 -2.02
N ARG A 60 -18.25 10.60 -1.73
CA ARG A 60 -17.75 11.62 -2.69
C ARG A 60 -17.17 10.97 -3.94
N PHE A 61 -16.71 9.73 -3.85
CA PHE A 61 -16.24 8.93 -4.97
C PHE A 61 -17.07 7.66 -5.15
N HIS A 62 -17.15 6.84 -4.09
CA HIS A 62 -17.80 5.54 -4.14
C HIS A 62 -19.32 5.66 -4.23
N SER A 63 -19.97 4.62 -4.76
CA SER A 63 -21.44 4.56 -4.73
C SER A 63 -21.97 4.32 -3.32
N GLU A 64 -23.17 4.84 -3.05
CA GLU A 64 -23.80 4.75 -1.73
C GLU A 64 -24.10 3.30 -1.32
N ASP A 65 -24.55 2.48 -2.27
CA ASP A 65 -24.86 1.06 -2.06
C ASP A 65 -23.63 0.22 -1.72
N TYR A 66 -22.49 0.50 -2.34
CA TYR A 66 -21.22 -0.15 -2.03
C TYR A 66 -20.75 0.20 -0.61
N ILE A 67 -20.75 1.49 -0.24
CA ILE A 67 -20.35 1.90 1.11
C ILE A 67 -21.33 1.39 2.18
N ASP A 68 -22.63 1.42 1.90
CA ASP A 68 -23.65 0.83 2.79
C ASP A 68 -23.45 -0.67 2.98
N PHE A 69 -23.08 -1.39 1.92
CA PHE A 69 -22.70 -2.80 2.02
C PHE A 69 -21.47 -3.00 2.91
N LEU A 70 -20.37 -2.25 2.70
CA LEU A 70 -19.16 -2.37 3.51
C LEU A 70 -19.44 -2.11 5.01
N GLN A 71 -20.37 -1.22 5.33
CA GLN A 71 -20.80 -0.95 6.71
C GLN A 71 -21.57 -2.11 7.34
N LYS A 72 -22.40 -2.79 6.56
CA LYS A 72 -23.33 -3.82 7.06
C LYS A 72 -22.72 -5.21 7.07
N VAL A 73 -21.81 -5.52 6.15
CA VAL A 73 -21.22 -6.85 6.00
C VAL A 73 -20.32 -7.17 7.19
N SER A 74 -20.45 -8.38 7.71
CA SER A 74 -19.66 -8.91 8.81
C SER A 74 -19.48 -10.43 8.64
N PRO A 75 -18.47 -11.03 9.30
CA PRO A 75 -18.29 -12.49 9.23
C PRO A 75 -19.54 -13.30 9.65
N ASN A 76 -20.39 -12.72 10.51
CA ASN A 76 -21.56 -13.41 11.05
C ASN A 76 -22.81 -13.33 10.15
N ASN A 77 -22.84 -12.41 9.18
CA ASN A 77 -24.02 -12.20 8.31
C ASN A 77 -23.70 -12.32 6.81
N MET A 78 -22.44 -12.57 6.42
CA MET A 78 -22.00 -12.61 5.02
C MET A 78 -22.75 -13.63 4.16
N GLN A 79 -23.27 -14.72 4.76
CA GLN A 79 -24.12 -15.71 4.06
C GLN A 79 -25.42 -15.09 3.52
N GLY A 80 -25.93 -14.03 4.16
CA GLY A 80 -27.08 -13.26 3.67
C GLY A 80 -26.75 -12.26 2.56
N PHE A 81 -25.46 -12.09 2.22
CA PHE A 81 -24.97 -11.11 1.26
C PHE A 81 -24.34 -11.73 0.00
N THR A 82 -24.53 -13.02 -0.29
CA THR A 82 -23.85 -13.73 -1.40
C THR A 82 -23.90 -12.99 -2.75
N LYS A 83 -25.05 -12.39 -3.10
CA LYS A 83 -25.17 -11.59 -4.34
C LYS A 83 -24.33 -10.31 -4.28
N SER A 84 -24.36 -9.59 -3.16
CA SER A 84 -23.61 -8.35 -2.94
C SER A 84 -22.11 -8.60 -2.87
N LEU A 85 -21.68 -9.69 -2.23
CA LEU A 85 -20.27 -10.11 -2.18
C LEU A 85 -19.68 -10.23 -3.59
N ASN A 86 -20.38 -10.94 -4.49
CA ASN A 86 -19.97 -11.07 -5.88
C ASN A 86 -20.04 -9.75 -6.65
N THR A 87 -21.07 -8.94 -6.41
CA THR A 87 -21.28 -7.66 -7.13
C THR A 87 -20.23 -6.63 -6.77
N PHE A 88 -19.79 -6.60 -5.52
CA PHE A 88 -18.83 -5.64 -4.97
C PHE A 88 -17.41 -6.19 -4.86
N ASN A 89 -17.17 -7.38 -5.43
CA ASN A 89 -15.88 -8.06 -5.46
C ASN A 89 -15.24 -8.24 -4.06
N VAL A 90 -16.05 -8.61 -3.08
CA VAL A 90 -15.62 -8.89 -1.70
C VAL A 90 -15.75 -10.40 -1.44
N GLY A 91 -14.63 -11.04 -1.15
CA GLY A 91 -14.51 -12.50 -1.11
C GLY A 91 -13.07 -12.95 -0.84
N ASP A 92 -12.37 -13.38 -1.88
CA ASP A 92 -11.04 -14.00 -1.76
C ASP A 92 -9.95 -12.98 -1.41
N ASP A 93 -9.49 -12.19 -2.38
CA ASP A 93 -8.45 -11.17 -2.16
C ASP A 93 -8.95 -10.05 -1.24
N CYS A 94 -10.24 -9.74 -1.27
CA CYS A 94 -10.85 -8.72 -0.43
C CYS A 94 -11.80 -9.37 0.59
N PRO A 95 -11.29 -10.03 1.66
CA PRO A 95 -12.11 -10.78 2.60
C PRO A 95 -12.96 -9.92 3.52
N VAL A 96 -14.08 -10.48 3.98
CA VAL A 96 -14.82 -9.92 5.11
C VAL A 96 -14.10 -10.27 6.41
N PHE A 97 -13.72 -9.26 7.20
CA PHE A 97 -13.08 -9.45 8.51
C PHE A 97 -13.68 -8.55 9.59
N PRO A 98 -13.52 -8.89 10.89
CA PRO A 98 -14.02 -8.06 11.98
C PRO A 98 -13.48 -6.62 11.91
N GLY A 99 -14.38 -5.64 11.85
CA GLY A 99 -14.01 -4.23 11.81
C GLY A 99 -13.59 -3.71 10.42
N LEU A 100 -13.93 -4.41 9.33
CA LEU A 100 -13.61 -3.99 7.95
C LEU A 100 -13.93 -2.51 7.69
N PHE A 101 -15.17 -2.07 7.95
CA PHE A 101 -15.55 -0.67 7.72
C PHE A 101 -14.76 0.30 8.60
N GLU A 102 -14.47 -0.08 9.84
CA GLU A 102 -13.69 0.74 10.74
C GLU A 102 -12.24 0.90 10.26
N PHE A 103 -11.63 -0.16 9.74
CA PHE A 103 -10.33 -0.09 9.07
C PHE A 103 -10.37 0.90 7.90
N CYS A 104 -11.40 0.78 7.04
CA CYS A 104 -11.64 1.69 5.93
C CYS A 104 -11.75 3.15 6.39
N SER A 105 -12.52 3.39 7.44
CA SER A 105 -12.72 4.71 8.02
C SER A 105 -11.43 5.33 8.55
N ARG A 106 -10.56 4.54 9.21
CA ARG A 106 -9.31 5.01 9.81
C ARG A 106 -8.26 5.40 8.76
N TYR A 107 -7.96 4.54 7.78
CA TYR A 107 -6.97 4.89 6.77
C TYR A 107 -7.46 6.03 5.86
N THR A 108 -8.76 6.05 5.52
CA THR A 108 -9.35 7.09 4.67
C THR A 108 -9.35 8.44 5.36
N GLY A 109 -9.75 8.48 6.63
CA GLY A 109 -9.84 9.72 7.39
C GLY A 109 -8.48 10.39 7.60
N ALA A 110 -7.42 9.61 7.75
CA ALA A 110 -6.05 10.13 7.81
C ALA A 110 -5.61 10.80 6.50
N SER A 111 -5.85 10.18 5.33
CA SER A 111 -5.51 10.78 4.03
C SER A 111 -6.33 12.05 3.77
N LEU A 112 -7.64 12.00 4.04
CA LEU A 112 -8.52 13.16 3.90
C LEU A 112 -8.11 14.31 4.82
N GLN A 113 -7.81 14.03 6.09
CA GLN A 113 -7.33 15.05 7.02
C GLN A 113 -5.98 15.62 6.57
N GLY A 114 -5.08 14.79 6.05
CA GLY A 114 -3.83 15.25 5.43
C GLY A 114 -4.04 16.23 4.28
N ALA A 115 -4.93 15.90 3.34
CA ALA A 115 -5.31 16.77 2.24
C ALA A 115 -5.90 18.11 2.73
N THR A 116 -6.80 18.09 3.72
CA THR A 116 -7.34 19.33 4.31
C THR A 116 -6.26 20.20 4.94
N GLN A 117 -5.29 19.60 5.64
CA GLN A 117 -4.18 20.36 6.24
C GLN A 117 -3.26 21.00 5.19
N LEU A 118 -3.04 20.35 4.04
CA LEU A 118 -2.30 20.93 2.92
C LEU A 118 -3.07 22.10 2.29
N ASN A 119 -4.36 21.94 2.02
CA ASN A 119 -5.24 23.00 1.50
C ASN A 119 -5.24 24.24 2.40
N HIS A 120 -5.28 24.04 3.72
CA HIS A 120 -5.28 25.12 4.71
C HIS A 120 -3.87 25.58 5.10
N LYS A 121 -2.83 25.08 4.42
CA LYS A 121 -1.42 25.45 4.63
C LYS A 121 -0.96 25.26 6.08
N ILE A 122 -1.52 24.28 6.78
CA ILE A 122 -1.12 23.89 8.15
C ILE A 122 0.23 23.16 8.12
N CYS A 123 0.45 22.34 7.10
CA CYS A 123 1.71 21.67 6.82
C CYS A 123 2.13 21.86 5.36
N ASP A 124 3.40 21.56 5.09
CA ASP A 124 3.97 21.52 3.73
C ASP A 124 4.06 20.07 3.23
N ILE A 125 4.15 19.11 4.17
CA ILE A 125 4.15 17.67 3.91
C ILE A 125 3.18 17.00 4.90
N SER A 126 2.30 16.14 4.38
CA SER A 126 1.41 15.29 5.16
C SER A 126 1.73 13.82 4.91
N ILE A 127 1.82 13.00 5.96
CA ILE A 127 2.18 11.58 5.86
C ILE A 127 1.08 10.71 6.47
N ASN A 128 0.56 9.76 5.70
CA ASN A 128 -0.32 8.70 6.16
C ASN A 128 0.11 7.34 5.59
N TRP A 129 0.87 6.57 6.37
CA TRP A 129 1.32 5.23 5.94
C TRP A 129 0.20 4.19 5.87
N ALA A 130 -0.95 4.44 6.50
CA ALA A 130 -2.08 3.51 6.46
C ALA A 130 -2.88 3.56 5.15
N GLY A 131 -2.81 4.70 4.43
CA GLY A 131 -3.49 4.90 3.16
C GLY A 131 -2.68 4.40 1.96
N GLY A 132 -3.07 4.84 0.76
CA GLY A 132 -2.44 4.42 -0.49
C GLY A 132 -3.13 3.21 -1.13
N LEU A 133 -4.42 3.00 -0.87
CA LEU A 133 -5.19 1.86 -1.36
C LEU A 133 -5.70 2.12 -2.79
N HIS A 134 -4.77 2.11 -3.74
CA HIS A 134 -4.97 2.60 -5.11
C HIS A 134 -5.88 1.73 -6.00
N HIS A 135 -6.14 0.48 -5.64
CA HIS A 135 -6.91 -0.46 -6.47
C HIS A 135 -8.42 -0.35 -6.31
N ALA A 136 -8.90 0.19 -5.19
CA ALA A 136 -10.34 0.28 -4.91
C ALA A 136 -11.06 1.09 -6.00
N LYS A 137 -12.14 0.54 -6.52
CA LYS A 137 -12.93 1.11 -7.61
C LYS A 137 -14.16 1.84 -7.07
N LYS A 138 -14.88 2.54 -7.96
CA LYS A 138 -16.08 3.29 -7.56
C LYS A 138 -17.16 2.40 -6.93
N PHE A 139 -17.34 1.20 -7.48
CA PHE A 139 -18.43 0.30 -7.12
C PHE A 139 -17.95 -1.02 -6.49
N GLU A 140 -16.65 -1.28 -6.38
CA GLU A 140 -16.15 -2.59 -5.95
C GLU A 140 -14.78 -2.50 -5.27
N ALA A 141 -14.48 -3.52 -4.46
CA ALA A 141 -13.16 -3.76 -3.91
C ALA A 141 -12.23 -4.38 -4.97
N SER A 142 -10.93 -4.24 -4.81
CA SER A 142 -9.93 -4.86 -5.70
C SER A 142 -8.56 -4.85 -5.03
N GLY A 143 -7.74 -5.89 -5.24
CA GLY A 143 -6.34 -5.90 -4.80
C GLY A 143 -6.13 -5.52 -3.33
N PHE A 144 -6.90 -6.12 -2.42
CA PHE A 144 -6.88 -5.87 -0.97
C PHE A 144 -7.44 -4.49 -0.54
N CYS A 145 -7.90 -3.68 -1.49
CA CYS A 145 -8.36 -2.31 -1.30
C CYS A 145 -9.89 -2.22 -1.36
N TYR A 146 -10.51 -1.57 -0.39
CA TYR A 146 -11.97 -1.41 -0.32
C TYR A 146 -12.42 0.02 -0.60
N VAL A 147 -11.79 1.03 0.02
CA VAL A 147 -12.08 2.45 -0.16
C VAL A 147 -10.82 3.11 -0.72
N ASN A 148 -10.98 3.91 -1.78
CA ASN A 148 -9.88 4.59 -2.44
C ASN A 148 -9.62 5.93 -1.74
N ASP A 149 -8.81 5.88 -0.68
CA ASP A 149 -8.45 7.06 0.11
C ASP A 149 -7.69 8.10 -0.71
N ILE A 150 -6.98 7.67 -1.75
CA ILE A 150 -6.21 8.51 -2.66
C ILE A 150 -7.16 9.39 -3.47
N VAL A 151 -8.16 8.79 -4.14
CA VAL A 151 -9.14 9.52 -4.94
C VAL A 151 -9.90 10.52 -4.08
N ILE A 152 -10.37 10.11 -2.89
CA ILE A 152 -11.07 10.99 -1.94
C ILE A 152 -10.18 12.18 -1.54
N SER A 153 -8.89 11.94 -1.28
CA SER A 153 -7.94 12.98 -0.91
C SER A 153 -7.62 13.92 -2.06
N ILE A 154 -7.48 13.42 -3.29
CA ILE A 154 -7.30 14.24 -4.48
C ILE A 154 -8.54 15.11 -4.73
N LEU A 155 -9.75 14.57 -4.58
CA LEU A 155 -10.99 15.36 -4.64
C LEU A 155 -11.02 16.47 -3.59
N GLU A 156 -10.42 16.27 -2.42
CA GLU A 156 -10.25 17.34 -1.42
C GLU A 156 -9.24 18.40 -1.88
N LEU A 157 -8.08 17.99 -2.39
CA LEU A 157 -7.06 18.90 -2.91
C LEU A 157 -7.58 19.74 -4.08
N LEU A 158 -8.38 19.15 -4.96
CA LEU A 158 -8.99 19.83 -6.11
C LEU A 158 -9.97 20.97 -5.73
N LYS A 159 -10.35 21.11 -4.46
CA LYS A 159 -11.10 22.30 -4.00
C LYS A 159 -10.25 23.57 -4.02
N TYR A 160 -8.92 23.46 -3.91
CA TYR A 160 -7.99 24.59 -3.82
C TYR A 160 -6.92 24.57 -4.91
N HIS A 161 -6.58 23.39 -5.42
CA HIS A 161 -5.50 23.17 -6.38
C HIS A 161 -6.06 23.04 -7.80
N PRO A 162 -5.65 23.88 -8.76
CA PRO A 162 -6.09 23.74 -10.16
C PRO A 162 -5.59 22.44 -10.79
N ARG A 163 -4.37 22.01 -10.43
CA ARG A 163 -3.68 20.82 -10.94
C ARG A 163 -3.02 20.05 -9.80
N VAL A 164 -3.33 18.77 -9.69
CA VAL A 164 -2.75 17.82 -8.73
C VAL A 164 -1.99 16.74 -9.47
N LEU A 165 -0.74 16.51 -9.12
CA LEU A 165 0.05 15.41 -9.68
C LEU A 165 -0.01 14.21 -8.74
N TYR A 166 -0.46 13.07 -9.24
CA TYR A 166 -0.39 11.79 -8.56
C TYR A 166 0.80 10.98 -9.10
N ILE A 167 1.68 10.54 -8.20
CA ILE A 167 2.84 9.70 -8.51
C ILE A 167 2.70 8.40 -7.73
N ASP A 168 2.86 7.28 -8.41
CA ASP A 168 2.72 5.94 -7.86
C ASP A 168 3.99 5.13 -8.11
N ILE A 169 4.61 4.65 -7.03
CA ILE A 169 5.83 3.82 -7.04
C ILE A 169 5.61 2.45 -6.37
N ASP A 170 4.35 2.05 -6.17
CA ASP A 170 3.97 0.66 -5.93
C ASP A 170 4.44 -0.22 -7.09
N ILE A 171 4.65 -1.52 -6.85
CA ILE A 171 4.96 -2.41 -7.97
C ILE A 171 3.75 -2.63 -8.89
N HIS A 172 2.53 -2.46 -8.38
CA HIS A 172 1.30 -2.62 -9.14
C HIS A 172 0.87 -1.30 -9.79
N HIS A 173 0.19 -1.41 -10.93
CA HIS A 173 -0.40 -0.25 -11.58
C HIS A 173 -1.49 0.38 -10.69
N GLY A 174 -1.44 1.70 -10.49
CA GLY A 174 -2.42 2.50 -9.74
C GLY A 174 -3.76 2.69 -10.46
N ASP A 175 -4.36 1.58 -10.87
CA ASP A 175 -5.48 1.50 -11.80
C ASP A 175 -6.77 2.18 -11.30
N GLY A 176 -7.12 2.08 -10.03
CA GLY A 176 -8.30 2.75 -9.47
C GLY A 176 -8.17 4.28 -9.48
N VAL A 177 -6.97 4.82 -9.25
CA VAL A 177 -6.70 6.26 -9.31
C VAL A 177 -6.64 6.75 -10.76
N GLN A 178 -5.99 5.98 -11.65
CA GLN A 178 -5.99 6.26 -13.08
C GLN A 178 -7.43 6.34 -13.62
N GLU A 179 -8.26 5.34 -13.35
CA GLU A 179 -9.64 5.25 -13.82
C GLU A 179 -10.48 6.45 -13.34
N ALA A 180 -10.35 6.83 -12.07
CA ALA A 180 -11.10 7.93 -11.48
C ALA A 180 -10.86 9.29 -12.16
N PHE A 181 -9.68 9.49 -12.76
CA PHE A 181 -9.26 10.78 -13.34
C PHE A 181 -8.94 10.70 -14.83
N TYR A 182 -9.24 9.59 -15.50
CA TYR A 182 -8.84 9.32 -16.89
C TYR A 182 -9.34 10.34 -17.92
N LEU A 183 -10.43 11.06 -17.60
CA LEU A 183 -11.09 12.02 -18.48
C LEU A 183 -10.82 13.49 -18.14
N THR A 184 -9.97 13.80 -17.16
CA THR A 184 -9.71 15.18 -16.72
C THR A 184 -8.23 15.54 -16.81
N ASP A 185 -7.94 16.81 -17.14
CA ASP A 185 -6.60 17.41 -17.09
C ASP A 185 -6.24 17.97 -15.70
N ARG A 186 -7.20 18.03 -14.77
CA ARG A 186 -6.99 18.57 -13.43
C ARG A 186 -6.17 17.67 -12.50
N VAL A 187 -6.04 16.40 -12.87
CA VAL A 187 -5.18 15.44 -12.19
C VAL A 187 -4.33 14.75 -13.24
N MET A 188 -3.01 14.78 -13.06
CA MET A 188 -2.12 13.95 -13.87
C MET A 188 -1.70 12.72 -13.07
N THR A 189 -1.95 11.53 -13.60
CA THR A 189 -1.55 10.26 -12.97
C THR A 189 -0.28 9.73 -13.61
N VAL A 190 0.72 9.41 -12.78
CA VAL A 190 2.00 8.83 -13.23
C VAL A 190 2.29 7.57 -12.43
N SER A 191 2.29 6.41 -13.08
CA SER A 191 2.54 5.13 -12.42
C SER A 191 3.73 4.39 -13.03
N PHE A 192 4.63 3.93 -12.17
CA PHE A 192 5.76 3.07 -12.52
C PHE A 192 5.52 1.68 -11.93
N HIS A 193 5.32 0.66 -12.77
CA HIS A 193 4.83 -0.62 -12.28
C HIS A 193 5.30 -1.79 -13.15
N LYS A 194 5.26 -2.99 -12.59
CA LYS A 194 5.47 -4.22 -13.34
C LYS A 194 4.30 -4.44 -14.30
N TYR A 195 4.58 -4.73 -15.57
CA TYR A 195 3.56 -4.97 -16.59
C TYR A 195 3.82 -6.26 -17.39
N GLY A 196 2.75 -6.86 -17.91
CA GLY A 196 2.79 -8.11 -18.72
C GLY A 196 2.71 -9.41 -17.91
N ASN A 197 2.48 -10.53 -18.60
CA ASN A 197 2.31 -11.88 -18.04
C ASN A 197 1.19 -11.99 -16.98
N TYR A 198 0.06 -11.29 -17.21
CA TYR A 198 -1.08 -11.24 -16.27
C TYR A 198 -0.71 -10.77 -14.85
N PHE A 199 0.41 -10.05 -14.69
CA PHE A 199 0.73 -9.41 -13.41
C PHE A 199 -0.38 -8.44 -13.04
N PHE A 200 -0.90 -8.57 -11.82
CA PHE A 200 -2.02 -7.78 -11.34
C PHE A 200 -1.72 -6.27 -11.43
N PRO A 201 -2.66 -5.40 -11.84
CA PRO A 201 -4.06 -5.67 -12.23
C PRO A 201 -4.27 -5.98 -13.73
N GLY A 202 -3.20 -6.11 -14.53
CA GLY A 202 -3.29 -6.37 -15.97
C GLY A 202 -3.59 -5.14 -16.84
N THR A 203 -3.54 -3.94 -16.27
CA THR A 203 -3.66 -2.63 -16.94
C THR A 203 -2.38 -1.81 -16.76
N GLY A 204 -2.32 -0.62 -17.36
CA GLY A 204 -1.15 0.27 -17.27
C GLY A 204 -0.21 0.14 -18.47
N ASP A 205 -0.73 -0.21 -19.64
CA ASP A 205 0.10 -0.16 -20.86
C ASP A 205 0.58 1.28 -21.13
N MET A 206 1.74 1.43 -21.78
CA MET A 206 2.28 2.73 -22.16
C MET A 206 1.36 3.52 -23.12
N TYR A 207 0.40 2.83 -23.76
CA TYR A 207 -0.58 3.42 -24.68
C TYR A 207 -1.84 3.95 -23.96
N GLU A 208 -2.03 3.64 -22.68
CA GLU A 208 -3.10 4.18 -21.85
C GLU A 208 -2.76 5.61 -21.41
N VAL A 209 -3.05 6.58 -22.29
CA VAL A 209 -2.63 7.99 -22.12
C VAL A 209 -3.75 8.92 -21.68
N GLY A 210 -4.89 8.40 -21.21
CA GLY A 210 -6.08 9.20 -20.89
C GLY A 210 -6.97 9.45 -22.11
N ALA A 211 -8.17 9.98 -21.87
CA ALA A 211 -9.15 10.27 -22.91
C ALA A 211 -9.83 11.61 -22.69
N GLU A 212 -10.53 12.11 -23.72
CA GLU A 212 -11.19 13.43 -23.71
C GLU A 212 -10.23 14.55 -23.26
N SER A 213 -10.62 15.38 -22.29
CA SER A 213 -9.77 16.42 -21.71
C SER A 213 -8.56 15.84 -20.97
N GLY A 214 -8.64 14.60 -20.48
CA GLY A 214 -7.56 13.89 -19.80
C GLY A 214 -6.54 13.24 -20.73
N ARG A 215 -6.68 13.36 -22.06
CA ARG A 215 -5.67 12.84 -22.99
C ARG A 215 -4.32 13.52 -22.75
N TYR A 216 -3.28 12.70 -22.59
CA TYR A 216 -1.91 13.04 -22.15
C TYR A 216 -1.73 13.41 -20.68
N TYR A 217 -2.77 13.28 -19.85
CA TYR A 217 -2.71 13.47 -18.39
C TYR A 217 -2.69 12.13 -17.63
N CYS A 218 -2.49 11.02 -18.33
CA CYS A 218 -2.18 9.73 -17.76
C CYS A 218 -0.88 9.22 -18.38
N LEU A 219 0.07 8.83 -17.54
CA LEU A 219 1.39 8.36 -17.95
C LEU A 219 1.72 7.06 -17.23
N ASN A 220 1.89 6.00 -18.02
CA ASN A 220 2.30 4.69 -17.53
C ASN A 220 3.73 4.37 -17.94
N VAL A 221 4.51 3.89 -16.98
CA VAL A 221 5.87 3.39 -17.19
C VAL A 221 5.86 1.89 -16.89
N PRO A 222 5.53 1.04 -17.89
CA PRO A 222 5.51 -0.41 -17.73
C PRO A 222 6.94 -0.96 -17.66
N LEU A 223 7.24 -1.72 -16.61
CA LEU A 223 8.56 -2.27 -16.29
C LEU A 223 8.54 -3.79 -16.25
N ARG A 224 9.73 -4.40 -16.25
CA ARG A 224 9.96 -5.85 -16.12
C ARG A 224 10.56 -6.20 -14.76
N ASP A 225 10.62 -7.50 -14.47
CA ASP A 225 11.19 -8.05 -13.25
C ASP A 225 12.62 -7.56 -13.01
N GLY A 226 12.99 -7.44 -11.74
CA GLY A 226 14.37 -7.25 -11.31
C GLY A 226 14.94 -5.84 -11.52
N ILE A 227 14.11 -4.83 -11.82
CA ILE A 227 14.61 -3.45 -11.91
C ILE A 227 15.32 -3.05 -10.61
N ASP A 228 16.51 -2.47 -10.74
CA ASP A 228 17.39 -2.07 -9.65
C ASP A 228 17.36 -0.55 -9.41
N ASP A 229 18.01 -0.12 -8.33
CA ASP A 229 18.08 1.29 -7.91
C ASP A 229 18.58 2.22 -9.03
N GLN A 230 19.63 1.81 -9.75
CA GLN A 230 20.23 2.65 -10.78
C GLN A 230 19.29 2.83 -11.97
N SER A 231 18.73 1.74 -12.47
CA SER A 231 17.81 1.74 -13.62
C SER A 231 16.54 2.51 -13.29
N TYR A 232 15.97 2.28 -12.10
CA TYR A 232 14.76 2.97 -11.66
C TYR A 232 15.00 4.48 -11.54
N ARG A 233 16.11 4.90 -10.91
CA ARG A 233 16.47 6.33 -10.78
C ARG A 233 16.68 7.01 -12.13
N GLN A 234 17.32 6.34 -13.08
CA GLN A 234 17.57 6.87 -14.43
C GLN A 234 16.28 7.09 -15.23
N LEU A 235 15.20 6.39 -14.90
CA LEU A 235 13.87 6.61 -15.47
C LEU A 235 13.05 7.62 -14.66
N PHE A 236 12.95 7.41 -13.34
CA PHE A 236 12.08 8.19 -12.45
C PHE A 236 12.42 9.68 -12.47
N GLN A 237 13.69 10.05 -12.28
CA GLN A 237 14.06 11.46 -12.13
C GLN A 237 13.80 12.28 -13.41
N PRO A 238 14.23 11.83 -14.61
CA PRO A 238 13.94 12.58 -15.84
C PRO A 238 12.44 12.66 -16.15
N VAL A 239 11.69 11.57 -15.98
CA VAL A 239 10.25 11.53 -16.23
C VAL A 239 9.53 12.51 -15.30
N ILE A 240 9.71 12.38 -13.99
CA ILE A 240 9.03 13.25 -13.02
C ILE A 240 9.46 14.71 -13.18
N LYS A 241 10.73 14.97 -13.50
CA LYS A 241 11.17 16.34 -13.81
C LYS A 241 10.39 16.94 -14.97
N GLN A 242 10.30 16.24 -16.09
CA GLN A 242 9.57 16.74 -17.25
C GLN A 242 8.08 16.89 -16.96
N VAL A 243 7.48 15.93 -16.25
CA VAL A 243 6.08 16.02 -15.82
C VAL A 243 5.87 17.30 -14.99
N VAL A 244 6.71 17.57 -13.99
CA VAL A 244 6.57 18.79 -13.17
C VAL A 244 6.77 20.06 -14.03
N ASP A 245 7.78 20.10 -14.89
CA ASP A 245 8.09 21.26 -15.73
C ASP A 245 6.94 21.60 -16.72
N PHE A 246 6.28 20.59 -17.29
CA PHE A 246 5.18 20.79 -18.25
C PHE A 246 3.81 20.93 -17.59
N TYR A 247 3.49 20.04 -16.64
CA TYR A 247 2.20 20.00 -15.97
C TYR A 247 2.07 21.11 -14.92
N GLN A 248 3.18 21.55 -14.33
CA GLN A 248 3.22 22.62 -13.32
C GLN A 248 2.18 22.41 -12.20
N PRO A 249 2.21 21.26 -11.49
CA PRO A 249 1.24 20.95 -10.45
C PRO A 249 1.38 21.89 -9.25
N THR A 250 0.28 22.09 -8.53
CA THR A 250 0.27 22.93 -7.31
C THR A 250 0.17 22.12 -6.02
N CYS A 251 -0.07 20.81 -6.12
CA CYS A 251 0.02 19.82 -5.05
C CYS A 251 0.45 18.49 -5.66
N ILE A 252 1.19 17.69 -4.90
CA ILE A 252 1.57 16.31 -5.27
C ILE A 252 0.98 15.33 -4.25
N VAL A 253 0.48 14.21 -4.75
CA VAL A 253 0.19 13.02 -3.96
C VAL A 253 1.17 11.92 -4.40
N LEU A 254 1.94 11.39 -3.47
CA LEU A 254 2.93 10.34 -3.72
C LEU A 254 2.51 9.09 -2.94
N GLN A 255 2.11 8.05 -3.66
CA GLN A 255 1.91 6.71 -3.12
C GLN A 255 3.28 6.03 -3.04
N CYS A 256 3.60 5.42 -1.89
CA CYS A 256 4.91 4.81 -1.62
C CYS A 256 4.78 3.32 -1.30
N GLY A 257 4.07 2.57 -2.15
CA GLY A 257 3.97 1.12 -2.07
C GLY A 257 5.34 0.48 -1.93
N ALA A 258 5.52 -0.31 -0.89
CA ALA A 258 6.82 -0.88 -0.51
C ALA A 258 7.03 -2.31 -1.03
N ASP A 259 6.12 -2.81 -1.87
CA ASP A 259 6.25 -4.08 -2.58
C ASP A 259 7.10 -3.98 -3.85
N SER A 260 7.49 -2.77 -4.26
CA SER A 260 8.56 -2.54 -5.25
C SER A 260 9.97 -2.80 -4.69
N LEU A 261 10.11 -3.06 -3.39
CA LEU A 261 11.37 -3.44 -2.77
C LEU A 261 11.80 -4.86 -3.14
N GLY A 262 13.12 -5.06 -3.22
CA GLY A 262 13.71 -6.39 -3.30
C GLY A 262 13.31 -7.26 -2.11
N CYS A 263 13.11 -8.56 -2.39
CA CYS A 263 12.65 -9.56 -1.42
C CYS A 263 11.29 -9.26 -0.80
N ASP A 264 10.43 -8.52 -1.49
CA ASP A 264 9.00 -8.52 -1.16
C ASP A 264 8.39 -9.93 -1.39
N ARG A 265 7.32 -10.25 -0.67
CA ARG A 265 6.67 -11.57 -0.76
C ARG A 265 5.91 -11.77 -2.07
N LEU A 266 5.37 -10.69 -2.65
CA LEU A 266 4.58 -10.72 -3.89
C LEU A 266 5.31 -10.00 -5.03
N GLY A 267 6.06 -8.94 -4.72
CA GLY A 267 6.76 -8.14 -5.72
C GLY A 267 8.00 -8.82 -6.30
N CYS A 268 8.30 -8.48 -7.56
CA CYS A 268 9.41 -9.02 -8.33
C CYS A 268 10.45 -7.96 -8.75
N PHE A 269 10.44 -6.77 -8.15
CA PHE A 269 11.47 -5.76 -8.33
C PHE A 269 12.67 -6.01 -7.40
N ASN A 270 13.74 -5.23 -7.59
CA ASN A 270 14.97 -5.34 -6.82
C ASN A 270 15.44 -3.99 -6.24
N LEU A 271 14.48 -3.14 -5.83
CA LEU A 271 14.83 -1.85 -5.22
C LEU A 271 15.30 -2.03 -3.78
N SER A 272 16.35 -1.32 -3.40
CA SER A 272 16.71 -1.16 -2.01
C SER A 272 15.82 -0.10 -1.34
N ILE A 273 15.79 -0.11 0.00
CA ILE A 273 15.14 0.95 0.79
C ILE A 273 15.71 2.33 0.41
N ARG A 274 16.99 2.40 0.04
CA ARG A 274 17.62 3.65 -0.39
C ARG A 274 17.11 4.07 -1.76
N GLY A 275 17.06 3.17 -2.75
CA GLY A 275 16.55 3.50 -4.09
C GLY A 275 15.09 3.96 -4.06
N HIS A 276 14.25 3.29 -3.27
CA HIS A 276 12.87 3.71 -3.00
C HIS A 276 12.83 5.07 -2.28
N GLY A 277 13.70 5.25 -1.27
CA GLY A 277 14.07 6.51 -0.60
C GLY A 277 14.28 7.71 -1.51
N GLU A 278 15.10 7.52 -2.54
CA GLU A 278 15.54 8.55 -3.48
C GLU A 278 14.37 9.11 -4.31
N CYS A 279 13.29 8.34 -4.51
CA CYS A 279 12.07 8.83 -5.17
C CYS A 279 11.37 9.91 -4.33
N VAL A 280 11.21 9.67 -3.03
CA VAL A 280 10.62 10.64 -2.09
C VAL A 280 11.51 11.89 -1.96
N GLU A 281 12.82 11.70 -1.86
CA GLU A 281 13.78 12.82 -1.80
C GLU A 281 13.67 13.72 -3.06
N PHE A 282 13.60 13.09 -4.23
CA PHE A 282 13.47 13.79 -5.50
C PHE A 282 12.15 14.58 -5.60
N VAL A 283 11.01 13.96 -5.30
CA VAL A 283 9.71 14.64 -5.31
C VAL A 283 9.67 15.80 -4.32
N LYS A 284 10.23 15.61 -3.12
CA LYS A 284 10.31 16.68 -2.12
C LYS A 284 11.16 17.86 -2.59
N SER A 285 12.15 17.64 -3.45
CA SER A 285 13.05 18.71 -3.94
C SER A 285 12.33 19.82 -4.71
N PHE A 286 11.17 19.53 -5.30
CA PHE A 286 10.32 20.51 -5.99
C PHE A 286 9.65 21.53 -5.06
N LYS A 287 9.60 21.27 -3.75
CA LYS A 287 8.99 22.17 -2.74
C LYS A 287 7.52 22.52 -3.03
N ILE A 288 6.79 21.56 -3.59
CA ILE A 288 5.34 21.62 -3.81
C ILE A 288 4.65 20.93 -2.61
N PRO A 289 3.48 21.40 -2.11
CA PRO A 289 2.71 20.72 -1.09
C PRO A 289 2.57 19.22 -1.40
N LEU A 290 2.89 18.35 -0.44
CA LEU A 290 3.06 16.92 -0.68
C LEU A 290 2.26 16.07 0.32
N LEU A 291 1.34 15.27 -0.19
CA LEU A 291 0.73 14.16 0.55
C LEU A 291 1.50 12.88 0.25
N VAL A 292 2.05 12.24 1.28
CA VAL A 292 2.77 10.97 1.21
C VAL A 292 1.90 9.88 1.80
N LEU A 293 1.66 8.83 1.03
CA LEU A 293 0.82 7.70 1.42
C LEU A 293 1.63 6.40 1.48
N GLY A 294 1.05 5.39 2.10
CA GLY A 294 1.56 4.01 2.06
C GLY A 294 1.27 3.35 0.72
N GLY A 295 0.75 2.12 0.79
CA GLY A 295 0.55 1.24 -0.36
C GLY A 295 0.77 -0.21 -0.02
N GLY A 296 1.12 -1.03 -1.02
CA GLY A 296 1.52 -2.42 -0.86
C GLY A 296 2.80 -2.61 -0.04
N GLY A 297 3.20 -3.87 0.11
CA GLY A 297 4.37 -4.27 0.89
C GLY A 297 4.06 -5.43 1.85
N TYR A 298 4.63 -6.58 1.55
CA TYR A 298 4.22 -7.88 2.09
C TYR A 298 5.35 -8.61 2.82
N THR A 299 6.59 -8.11 2.71
CA THR A 299 7.67 -8.40 3.67
C THR A 299 7.66 -7.36 4.80
N VAL A 300 6.83 -7.58 5.82
CA VAL A 300 6.50 -6.63 6.91
C VAL A 300 7.71 -5.89 7.51
N ARG A 301 8.81 -6.60 7.78
CA ARG A 301 10.04 -5.99 8.34
C ARG A 301 10.66 -4.94 7.40
N ASN A 302 10.59 -5.16 6.09
CA ASN A 302 11.15 -4.25 5.09
C ASN A 302 10.26 -3.03 4.92
N VAL A 303 8.94 -3.21 4.98
CA VAL A 303 7.97 -2.09 4.99
C VAL A 303 8.25 -1.14 6.15
N ALA A 304 8.35 -1.67 7.37
CA ALA A 304 8.59 -0.85 8.56
C ALA A 304 9.90 -0.06 8.46
N ARG A 305 10.96 -0.67 7.92
CA ARG A 305 12.24 -0.01 7.68
C ARG A 305 12.14 1.05 6.57
N CYS A 306 11.46 0.75 5.46
CA CYS A 306 11.30 1.68 4.35
C CYS A 306 10.57 2.95 4.79
N CYS A 307 9.37 2.78 5.35
CA CYS A 307 8.57 3.87 5.89
C CYS A 307 9.29 4.66 6.99
N GLY A 308 9.99 3.97 7.91
CA GLY A 308 10.76 4.62 8.97
C GLY A 308 11.99 5.40 8.47
N VAL A 309 12.65 4.95 7.39
CA VAL A 309 13.83 5.61 6.81
C VAL A 309 13.48 6.87 6.02
N PHE A 310 12.32 6.91 5.35
CA PHE A 310 11.84 8.10 4.64
C PHE A 310 11.80 9.35 5.54
N GLU A 311 11.43 9.16 6.81
CA GLU A 311 11.36 10.24 7.77
C GLU A 311 12.74 10.71 8.26
N VAL A 312 13.75 9.84 8.27
CA VAL A 312 15.13 10.16 8.65
C VAL A 312 15.85 10.98 7.57
N GLN A 313 15.68 10.62 6.29
CA GLN A 313 16.39 11.27 5.18
C GLN A 313 15.93 12.72 4.95
N SER A 314 14.70 13.04 5.35
CA SER A 314 14.08 14.35 5.15
C SER A 314 14.79 15.55 5.82
N ARG A 315 15.91 15.37 6.56
CA ARG A 315 16.67 16.48 7.17
C ARG A 315 18.20 16.43 7.08
N LYS A 316 18.83 15.61 6.22
CA LYS A 316 20.27 15.26 6.34
C LYS A 316 20.59 14.77 7.76
N ILE A 317 20.28 13.51 8.02
CA ILE A 317 21.05 12.70 8.96
C ILE A 317 21.44 11.43 8.19
N LEU A 318 22.60 11.50 7.53
CA LEU A 318 23.44 10.33 7.32
C LEU A 318 23.90 9.87 8.70
N SER A 319 23.16 8.95 9.32
CA SER A 319 23.73 8.05 10.35
C SER A 319 22.90 6.81 10.67
N VAL A 320 21.66 6.66 10.19
CA VAL A 320 20.86 5.47 10.54
C VAL A 320 21.14 4.25 9.64
N LEU A 321 21.86 4.41 8.52
CA LEU A 321 22.28 3.24 7.72
C LEU A 321 23.29 2.34 8.45
N PHE A 322 23.95 2.81 9.51
CA PHE A 322 24.86 1.99 10.32
C PHE A 322 24.20 1.19 11.44
N VAL A 323 22.91 1.44 11.76
CA VAL A 323 22.21 0.72 12.84
C VAL A 323 21.53 -0.56 12.34
N PHE A 324 21.29 -0.69 11.02
CA PHE A 324 20.58 -1.84 10.46
C PHE A 324 21.43 -3.09 10.22
N GLN A 325 22.76 -3.02 10.36
CA GLN A 325 23.61 -4.23 10.35
C GLN A 325 23.54 -5.00 11.67
N ASP A 326 23.05 -4.40 12.76
CA ASP A 326 23.16 -4.98 14.11
C ASP A 326 21.82 -5.38 14.77
N LEU A 327 20.70 -5.25 14.06
CA LEU A 327 19.43 -5.83 14.51
C LEU A 327 19.37 -7.33 14.18
N ARG A 328 20.27 -8.10 14.80
CA ARG A 328 20.13 -9.56 14.95
C ARG A 328 19.26 -9.96 16.14
N ASP A 329 18.91 -9.03 17.05
CA ASP A 329 18.18 -9.36 18.28
C ASP A 329 16.98 -8.43 18.56
N VAL A 330 15.93 -8.52 17.73
CA VAL A 330 14.58 -8.05 18.12
C VAL A 330 13.56 -9.20 18.09
N SER A 331 14.02 -10.43 18.34
CA SER A 331 13.17 -11.59 18.63
C SER A 331 13.14 -11.96 20.11
N ALA A 332 13.78 -11.19 21.00
CA ALA A 332 13.80 -11.48 22.43
C ALA A 332 12.88 -10.54 23.23
N THR A 333 11.57 -10.70 23.05
CA THR A 333 10.59 -10.41 24.10
C THR A 333 10.12 -11.76 24.68
N PRO A 334 10.33 -12.04 25.97
CA PRO A 334 10.02 -13.35 26.55
C PRO A 334 8.54 -13.42 26.93
N ASP A 335 7.66 -13.69 25.96
CA ASP A 335 6.32 -14.21 26.28
C ASP A 335 5.62 -14.93 25.11
N TYR A 336 6.38 -15.73 24.38
CA TYR A 336 5.84 -16.80 23.54
C TYR A 336 6.72 -18.03 23.76
N ARG A 337 6.39 -18.82 24.78
CA ARG A 337 6.87 -20.20 24.87
C ARG A 337 5.75 -21.10 24.39
N ASP A 338 5.99 -21.74 23.25
CA ASP A 338 5.20 -22.87 22.77
C ASP A 338 5.06 -23.91 23.87
N GLY A 339 3.80 -24.29 24.11
CA GLY A 339 3.45 -25.41 24.96
C GLY A 339 3.55 -26.72 24.19
N GLU A 340 4.78 -27.19 23.96
CA GLU A 340 5.00 -28.61 23.67
C GLU A 340 5.31 -29.34 24.98
N ARG A 341 4.33 -30.10 25.47
CA ARG A 341 4.50 -31.02 26.59
C ARG A 341 4.99 -32.36 26.05
N ASN A 342 6.20 -32.71 26.47
CA ASN A 342 6.82 -34.03 26.49
C ASN A 342 5.83 -35.20 26.53
N VAL A 343 5.95 -36.10 25.56
CA VAL A 343 5.65 -37.52 25.75
C VAL A 343 6.91 -38.30 25.36
N SER A 344 7.40 -39.04 26.33
CA SER A 344 8.57 -39.92 26.33
C SER A 344 8.55 -40.97 25.23
N GLU A 345 9.70 -41.16 24.58
CA GLU A 345 10.03 -42.36 23.80
C GLU A 345 9.96 -43.62 24.67
N PRO A 346 9.62 -44.77 24.05
CA PRO A 346 10.40 -45.97 24.34
C PRO A 346 10.94 -46.65 23.08
N GLU A 347 12.20 -47.03 23.24
CA GLU A 347 13.01 -48.11 22.67
C GLU A 347 12.44 -49.02 21.56
N ALA A 348 13.31 -49.24 20.58
CA ALA A 348 13.17 -50.18 19.49
C ALA A 348 13.13 -51.65 19.96
N ALA A 349 12.28 -52.45 19.31
CA ALA A 349 12.43 -53.90 19.21
C ALA A 349 12.11 -54.35 17.79
N ASN A 350 13.08 -55.07 17.21
CA ASN A 350 12.94 -55.86 15.99
C ASN A 350 11.77 -56.83 16.08
N GLU A 351 11.04 -57.03 14.99
CA GLU A 351 10.64 -58.38 14.57
C GLU A 351 10.27 -58.41 13.07
N PHE A 352 10.89 -59.36 12.39
CA PHE A 352 10.59 -59.85 11.06
C PHE A 352 9.14 -60.36 10.97
N TYR A 353 8.45 -60.14 9.86
CA TYR A 353 7.70 -61.20 9.18
C TYR A 353 7.37 -60.83 7.72
N ASP A 354 7.72 -61.76 6.83
CA ASP A 354 7.42 -61.80 5.40
C ASP A 354 5.92 -61.88 5.11
N GLY A 355 5.52 -61.42 3.92
CA GLY A 355 4.18 -61.65 3.37
C GLY A 355 3.99 -61.02 2.00
N ASP A 356 4.54 -61.67 0.97
CA ASP A 356 4.20 -61.47 -0.44
C ASP A 356 2.68 -61.52 -0.70
N HIS A 357 2.17 -60.64 -1.56
CA HIS A 357 1.50 -61.08 -2.78
C HIS A 357 1.18 -59.93 -3.75
N ASP A 358 1.69 -60.11 -4.97
CA ASP A 358 1.32 -59.48 -6.23
C ASP A 358 -0.20 -59.47 -6.51
N ASN A 359 -0.68 -58.41 -7.15
CA ASN A 359 -1.05 -58.43 -8.57
C ASN A 359 -1.70 -57.11 -9.02
N ASP A 360 -1.03 -56.46 -9.97
CA ASP A 360 -1.53 -55.98 -11.26
C ASP A 360 -3.03 -55.62 -11.41
N LYS A 361 -3.30 -54.42 -11.94
CA LYS A 361 -3.48 -54.25 -13.40
C LYS A 361 -3.78 -52.80 -13.81
N GLU A 362 -3.06 -52.41 -14.85
CA GLU A 362 -3.30 -51.33 -15.80
C GLU A 362 -4.76 -51.25 -16.28
N SER A 363 -5.24 -50.06 -16.66
CA SER A 363 -5.41 -49.73 -18.08
C SER A 363 -5.98 -48.32 -18.30
N ASP A 364 -5.39 -47.72 -19.33
CA ASP A 364 -5.68 -46.51 -20.09
C ASP A 364 -7.16 -46.14 -20.35
N VAL A 365 -7.40 -44.87 -20.71
CA VAL A 365 -7.75 -44.45 -22.09
C VAL A 365 -8.18 -42.97 -22.10
N GLU A 366 -7.54 -42.20 -23.00
CA GLU A 366 -7.91 -40.86 -23.49
C GLU A 366 -9.29 -40.80 -24.15
N ILE A 367 -10.04 -39.71 -23.97
CA ILE A 367 -10.51 -38.76 -25.03
C ILE A 367 -10.63 -37.38 -24.40
#